data_AF-A0A4U8WF17-F1
#
_entry.id   AF-A0A4U8WF17-F1
#
_cell.length_a   1.000
_cell.length_b   1.000
_cell.length_c   1.000
_cell.angle_alpha   90.00
_cell.angle_beta   90.00
_cell.angle_gamma   90.00
#
_symmetry.space_group_name_H-M   'P 1'
#
loop_
_entity.id
_entity.type
_entity.pdbx_description
1 polymer ?
#
loop_
_entity_poly.entity_id
_entity_poly.type
_entity_poly.pdbx_seq_one_letter_code
_entity_poly.pdbx_strand_id
1 'polypeptide(L)'
;MKSILILVAFIAFFCFSCTNQLKQNQQMIDNITLSERTRGTQRVYTISSENLKIAINGEESDYKVSHAEWSKLAETASAINLEEISAYKAPTTKRFSDAALASTIKVSKENKEFESVSFDEGNPPTELKNLYFEMKKLIKTKKSN
;
A
#
# COMPACT_ATOMS: atom_id res chain seq x y z
N MET A 1 -52.59 -15.98 -55.74
CA MET A 1 -52.01 -17.08 -54.94
C MET A 1 -50.48 -16.99 -54.99
N LYS A 2 -49.88 -16.41 -53.95
CA LYS A 2 -48.57 -16.73 -53.36
C LYS A 2 -48.44 -15.80 -52.15
N SER A 3 -48.81 -16.42 -51.02
CA SER A 3 -48.65 -16.05 -49.61
C SER A 3 -47.31 -15.34 -49.32
N ILE A 4 -47.31 -14.21 -48.61
CA ILE A 4 -47.17 -14.09 -47.15
C ILE A 4 -45.82 -14.62 -46.63
N LEU A 5 -44.93 -13.69 -46.28
CA LEU A 5 -43.92 -13.78 -45.21
C LEU A 5 -43.54 -12.31 -44.87
N ILE A 6 -44.31 -11.58 -44.06
CA ILE A 6 -44.21 -11.46 -42.58
C ILE A 6 -42.78 -11.15 -42.09
N LEU A 7 -42.64 -9.92 -41.56
CA LEU A 7 -41.86 -9.49 -40.37
C LEU A 7 -40.34 -9.77 -40.43
N VAL A 8 -39.46 -8.77 -40.40
CA VAL A 8 -39.12 -8.02 -39.18
C VAL A 8 -38.72 -6.59 -39.54
N ALA A 9 -39.52 -5.64 -39.06
CA ALA A 9 -39.10 -4.26 -38.82
C ALA A 9 -38.40 -4.19 -37.46
N PHE A 10 -37.58 -3.15 -37.27
CA PHE A 10 -37.09 -2.67 -35.98
C PHE A 10 -36.10 -3.59 -35.23
N ILE A 11 -34.82 -3.20 -35.25
CA ILE A 11 -34.10 -2.72 -34.06
C ILE A 11 -32.93 -1.89 -34.60
N ALA A 12 -33.16 -0.58 -34.68
CA ALA A 12 -32.09 0.34 -34.33
C ALA A 12 -31.83 0.16 -32.83
N PHE A 13 -30.59 0.46 -32.43
CA PHE A 13 -30.16 0.72 -31.04
C PHE A 13 -29.44 -0.44 -30.33
N PHE A 14 -28.35 -0.06 -29.64
CA PHE A 14 -27.44 -0.83 -28.80
C PHE A 14 -26.40 -1.71 -29.54
N CYS A 15 -25.09 -1.63 -29.31
CA CYS A 15 -24.33 -1.08 -28.20
C CYS A 15 -22.94 -0.68 -28.68
N PHE A 16 -22.41 0.38 -28.07
CA PHE A 16 -21.00 0.52 -27.74
C PHE A 16 -20.36 -0.85 -27.49
N SER A 17 -19.47 -1.30 -28.37
CA SER A 17 -18.41 -2.18 -27.91
C SER A 17 -17.30 -1.27 -27.40
N CYS A 18 -17.51 -0.81 -26.15
CA CYS A 18 -16.40 -0.67 -25.22
C CYS A 18 -15.56 -1.94 -25.39
N THR A 19 -14.36 -1.80 -25.94
CA THR A 19 -13.34 -2.81 -25.75
C THR A 19 -13.24 -2.99 -24.25
N ASN A 20 -13.68 -4.15 -23.77
CA ASN A 20 -13.42 -4.62 -22.43
C ASN A 20 -11.90 -4.58 -22.25
N GLN A 21 -11.40 -3.48 -21.68
CA GLN A 21 -10.18 -3.57 -20.90
C GLN A 21 -10.59 -4.45 -19.75
N LEU A 22 -10.26 -5.74 -19.92
CA LEU A 22 -10.11 -6.70 -18.85
C LEU A 22 -9.69 -5.91 -17.62
N LYS A 23 -10.59 -5.84 -16.62
CA LYS A 23 -10.20 -5.51 -15.26
C LYS A 23 -9.00 -6.41 -15.00
N GLN A 24 -7.80 -5.86 -15.12
CA GLN A 24 -6.74 -6.36 -14.28
C GLN A 24 -7.34 -6.19 -12.90
N ASN A 25 -7.60 -7.32 -12.25
CA ASN A 25 -7.75 -7.35 -10.82
C ASN A 25 -6.36 -6.99 -10.27
N GLN A 26 -5.90 -5.76 -10.50
CA GLN A 26 -4.86 -5.11 -9.73
C GLN A 26 -5.55 -4.82 -8.41
N GLN A 27 -5.55 -5.86 -7.60
CA GLN A 27 -5.92 -5.87 -6.20
C GLN A 27 -5.19 -4.69 -5.55
N MET A 28 -5.90 -3.59 -5.35
CA MET A 28 -5.30 -2.33 -4.95
C MET A 28 -4.84 -2.45 -3.50
N ILE A 29 -3.65 -1.96 -3.21
CA ILE A 29 -3.19 -1.84 -1.83
C ILE A 29 -4.12 -0.84 -1.13
N ASP A 30 -4.64 -1.20 0.04
CA ASP A 30 -5.58 -0.37 0.79
C ASP A 30 -4.83 0.68 1.61
N ASN A 31 -3.81 0.23 2.33
CA ASN A 31 -2.91 1.09 3.10
C ASN A 31 -1.57 0.39 3.38
N ILE A 32 -0.57 1.18 3.73
CA ILE A 32 0.76 0.72 4.13
C ILE A 32 1.08 1.35 5.47
N THR A 33 1.43 0.52 6.45
CA THR A 33 1.73 0.96 7.81
C THR A 33 3.19 0.68 8.16
N LEU A 34 3.90 1.70 8.64
CA LEU A 34 5.22 1.57 9.26
C LEU A 34 5.06 1.73 10.78
N SER A 35 5.47 0.71 11.53
CA SER A 35 5.53 0.77 12.99
C SER A 35 6.99 0.81 13.45
N GLU A 36 7.32 1.70 14.38
CA GLU A 36 8.64 1.82 14.99
C GLU A 36 8.46 1.91 16.52
N ARG A 37 9.07 1.00 17.28
CA ARG A 37 8.87 0.94 18.74
C ARG A 37 10.12 0.58 19.54
N THR A 38 10.18 1.12 20.76
CA THR A 38 11.05 0.67 21.88
C THR A 38 10.17 0.39 23.10
N ARG A 39 10.77 0.09 24.25
CA ARG A 39 10.06 -0.06 25.53
C ARG A 39 9.31 1.20 25.99
N GLY A 40 9.74 2.39 25.57
CA GLY A 40 9.19 3.68 26.03
C GLY A 40 8.62 4.57 24.93
N THR A 41 8.59 4.11 23.68
CA THR A 41 8.07 4.90 22.56
C THR A 41 7.44 4.00 21.52
N GLN A 42 6.29 4.41 21.00
CA GLN A 42 5.62 3.80 19.87
C GLN A 42 5.29 4.87 18.83
N ARG A 43 5.68 4.61 17.58
CA ARG A 43 5.37 5.46 16.42
C ARG A 43 4.71 4.58 15.37
N VAL A 44 3.55 4.97 14.90
CA VAL A 44 2.81 4.28 13.85
C VAL A 44 2.47 5.29 12.76
N TYR A 45 2.81 4.95 11.52
CA TYR A 45 2.53 5.76 10.34
C TYR A 45 1.68 4.95 9.39
N THR A 46 0.41 5.30 9.21
CA THR A 46 -0.50 4.62 8.30
C THR A 46 -0.75 5.51 7.10
N ILE A 47 -0.38 5.05 5.91
CA ILE A 47 -0.48 5.80 4.66
C ILE A 47 -1.54 5.12 3.79
N SER A 48 -2.51 5.91 3.34
CA SER A 48 -3.56 5.51 2.41
C SER A 48 -3.59 6.45 1.20
N SER A 49 -4.54 6.22 0.29
CA SER A 49 -4.79 7.11 -0.85
C SER A 49 -5.25 8.52 -0.46
N GLU A 50 -5.78 8.69 0.76
CA GLU A 50 -6.36 9.96 1.22
C GLU A 50 -5.39 10.71 2.14
N ASN A 51 -4.77 10.00 3.07
CA ASN A 51 -4.00 10.59 4.15
C ASN A 51 -2.84 9.74 4.67
N LEU A 52 -1.96 10.44 5.38
CA LEU A 52 -0.97 9.91 6.30
C LEU A 52 -1.46 10.20 7.71
N LYS A 53 -1.78 9.15 8.45
CA LYS A 53 -2.04 9.21 9.90
C LYS A 53 -0.77 8.88 10.66
N ILE A 54 -0.41 9.73 11.60
CA ILE A 54 0.75 9.56 12.47
C ILE A 54 0.25 9.46 13.90
N ALA A 55 0.49 8.31 14.54
CA ALA A 55 0.24 8.11 15.97
C ALA A 55 1.57 7.97 16.71
N ILE A 56 1.87 8.86 17.66
CA ILE A 56 3.07 8.80 18.50
C ILE A 56 2.63 8.74 19.95
N ASN A 57 2.89 7.61 20.61
CA ASN A 57 2.47 7.38 22.00
C ASN A 57 0.98 7.67 22.26
N GLY A 58 0.12 7.45 21.26
CA GLY A 58 -1.32 7.72 21.32
C GLY A 58 -1.75 9.12 20.89
N GLU A 59 -0.81 10.06 20.67
CA GLU A 59 -1.12 11.35 20.06
C GLU A 59 -1.21 11.20 18.54
N GLU A 60 -2.36 11.58 17.97
CA GLU A 60 -2.65 11.42 16.55
C GLU A 60 -2.58 12.74 15.78
N SER A 61 -2.06 12.68 14.56
CA SER A 61 -2.08 13.76 13.58
C SER A 61 -2.36 13.19 12.19
N ASP A 62 -2.99 13.98 11.34
CA ASP A 62 -3.43 13.57 10.02
C ASP A 62 -2.96 14.60 8.98
N TYR A 63 -2.37 14.10 7.89
CA TYR A 63 -1.83 14.90 6.81
C TYR A 63 -2.36 14.41 5.46
N LYS A 64 -2.75 15.35 4.59
CA LYS A 64 -3.19 15.00 3.23
C LYS A 64 -2.06 14.37 2.42
N VAL A 65 -2.40 13.30 1.69
CA VAL A 65 -1.53 12.65 0.72
C VAL A 65 -2.04 12.95 -0.67
N SER A 66 -1.15 13.37 -1.56
CA SER A 66 -1.49 13.57 -2.97
C SER A 66 -1.53 12.25 -3.72
N HIS A 67 -2.29 12.21 -4.81
CA HIS A 67 -2.36 11.02 -5.67
C HIS A 67 -0.98 10.56 -6.16
N ALA A 68 -0.08 11.49 -6.50
CA ALA A 68 1.27 11.16 -6.94
C ALA A 68 2.13 10.54 -5.81
N GLU A 69 2.02 11.06 -4.59
CA GLU A 69 2.71 10.50 -3.41
C GLU A 69 2.21 9.08 -3.11
N TRP A 70 0.89 8.86 -3.13
CA TRP A 70 0.29 7.55 -2.91
C TRP A 70 0.64 6.54 -4.01
N SER A 71 0.48 6.94 -5.27
CA SER A 71 0.72 6.07 -6.43
C SER A 71 2.14 5.50 -6.42
N LYS A 72 3.14 6.35 -6.10
CA LYS A 72 4.53 5.91 -5.99
C LYS A 72 4.75 4.87 -4.89
N LEU A 73 4.11 5.03 -3.73
CA LEU A 73 4.20 4.07 -2.63
C LEU A 73 3.50 2.76 -2.97
N ALA A 74 2.29 2.83 -3.55
CA ALA A 74 1.53 1.68 -3.97
C ALA A 74 2.25 0.87 -5.06
N GLU A 75 2.88 1.52 -6.03
CA GLU A 75 3.71 0.88 -7.06
C GLU A 75 4.90 0.15 -6.41
N THR A 76 5.61 0.82 -5.52
CA THR A 76 6.77 0.25 -4.83
C THR A 76 6.38 -0.96 -3.96
N ALA A 77 5.25 -0.90 -3.27
CA ALA A 77 4.76 -2.01 -2.48
C ALA A 77 4.21 -3.17 -3.34
N SER A 78 3.66 -2.87 -4.52
CA SER A 78 3.18 -3.90 -5.46
C SER A 78 4.31 -4.72 -6.09
N ALA A 79 5.54 -4.21 -6.10
CA ALA A 79 6.72 -4.92 -6.57
C ALA A 79 7.29 -5.93 -5.55
N ILE A 80 6.77 -5.96 -4.32
CA ILE A 80 7.25 -6.83 -3.23
C ILE A 80 6.49 -8.16 -3.25
N ASN A 81 7.19 -9.26 -2.98
CA ASN A 81 6.54 -10.55 -2.76
C ASN A 81 5.91 -10.59 -1.36
N LEU A 82 4.68 -10.10 -1.24
CA LEU A 82 3.97 -9.95 0.04
C LEU A 82 3.80 -11.28 0.81
N GLU A 83 3.69 -12.41 0.11
CA GLU A 83 3.54 -13.73 0.76
C GLU A 83 4.82 -14.15 1.52
N GLU A 84 5.99 -13.62 1.14
CA GLU A 84 7.28 -13.93 1.76
C GLU A 84 7.78 -12.80 2.68
N ILE A 85 7.00 -11.73 2.86
CA ILE A 85 7.46 -10.52 3.56
C ILE A 85 7.91 -10.79 5.01
N SER A 86 7.30 -11.78 5.66
CA SER A 86 7.61 -12.23 7.01
C SER A 86 8.90 -13.06 7.09
N ALA A 87 9.34 -13.63 5.96
CA ALA A 87 10.51 -14.51 5.86
C ALA A 87 11.79 -13.78 5.43
N TYR A 88 11.70 -12.50 5.04
CA TYR A 88 12.88 -11.71 4.68
C TYR A 88 13.89 -11.61 5.83
N LYS A 89 15.16 -11.37 5.47
CA LYS A 89 16.25 -11.32 6.45
C LYS A 89 16.54 -9.89 6.88
N ALA A 90 16.37 -9.62 8.18
CA ALA A 90 16.83 -8.37 8.78
C ALA A 90 18.37 -8.26 8.66
N PRO A 91 18.92 -7.13 8.15
CA PRO A 91 20.38 -6.97 7.97
C PRO A 91 21.17 -6.93 9.29
N THR A 92 20.55 -6.40 10.34
CA THR A 92 21.16 -6.18 11.65
C THR A 92 20.17 -6.51 12.78
N THR A 93 20.67 -6.52 14.02
CA THR A 93 19.90 -6.90 15.23
C THR A 93 20.08 -5.93 16.40
N LYS A 94 20.41 -4.66 16.12
CA LYS A 94 20.63 -3.60 17.11
C LYS A 94 19.41 -3.33 17.99
N ARG A 95 18.21 -3.64 17.50
CA ARG A 95 16.97 -3.58 18.29
C ARG A 95 16.97 -4.48 19.53
N PHE A 96 17.77 -5.55 19.56
CA PHE A 96 17.84 -6.44 20.73
C PHE A 96 18.75 -5.92 21.84
N SER A 97 19.62 -4.95 21.53
CA SER A 97 20.48 -4.26 22.49
C SER A 97 20.03 -2.82 22.72
N ASP A 98 18.76 -2.51 22.44
CA ASP A 98 18.17 -1.17 22.53
C ASP A 98 18.95 -0.06 21.77
N ALA A 99 19.76 -0.44 20.77
CA ALA A 99 20.57 0.49 19.98
C ALA A 99 19.85 0.97 18.70
N ALA A 100 18.64 0.48 18.43
CA ALA A 100 17.77 0.92 17.35
C ALA A 100 16.29 0.66 17.71
N LEU A 101 15.38 1.45 17.14
CA LEU A 101 13.95 1.17 17.16
C LEU A 101 13.66 -0.14 16.40
N ALA A 102 12.80 -0.99 16.95
CA ALA A 102 12.28 -2.16 16.24
C ALA A 102 11.19 -1.70 15.27
N SER A 103 11.42 -1.95 13.97
CA SER A 103 10.53 -1.54 12.89
C SER A 103 9.84 -2.73 12.24
N THR A 104 8.59 -2.55 11.80
CA THR A 104 7.87 -3.46 10.89
C THR A 104 7.11 -2.67 9.82
N ILE A 105 6.97 -3.25 8.64
CA ILE A 105 6.09 -2.74 7.57
C ILE A 105 4.94 -3.73 7.41
N LYS A 106 3.72 -3.19 7.41
CA LYS A 106 2.50 -3.93 7.14
C LYS A 106 1.83 -3.39 5.88
N VAL A 107 1.45 -4.27 4.97
CA VAL A 107 0.69 -3.94 3.76
C VAL A 107 -0.69 -4.59 3.88
N SER A 108 -1.74 -3.76 3.85
CA SER A 108 -3.12 -4.24 3.77
C SER A 108 -3.57 -4.27 2.32
N LYS A 109 -4.06 -5.42 1.87
CA LYS A 109 -4.51 -5.64 0.49
C LYS A 109 -5.64 -6.65 0.50
N GLU A 110 -6.81 -6.25 0.02
CA GLU A 110 -8.00 -7.11 -0.09
C GLU A 110 -8.37 -7.87 1.19
N ASN A 111 -8.47 -7.14 2.31
CA ASN A 111 -8.76 -7.73 3.62
C ASN A 111 -7.71 -8.73 4.12
N LYS A 112 -6.55 -8.84 3.47
CA LYS A 112 -5.37 -9.54 3.98
C LYS A 112 -4.35 -8.52 4.49
N GLU A 113 -3.65 -8.89 5.55
CA GLU A 113 -2.53 -8.13 6.08
C GLU A 113 -1.24 -8.94 5.93
N PHE A 114 -0.23 -8.31 5.35
CA PHE A 114 1.09 -8.88 5.17
C PHE A 114 2.08 -8.08 6.00
N GLU A 115 2.61 -8.66 7.06
CA GLU A 115 3.53 -7.99 7.98
C GLU A 115 4.95 -8.54 7.85
N SER A 116 5.91 -7.63 7.71
CA SER A 116 7.31 -7.96 7.56
C SER A 116 7.90 -8.57 8.83
N VAL A 117 9.03 -9.25 8.67
CA VAL A 117 9.95 -9.48 9.79
C VAL A 117 10.26 -8.14 10.49
N SER A 118 10.50 -8.17 11.81
CA SER A 118 11.02 -6.99 12.50
C SER A 118 12.47 -6.73 12.13
N PHE A 119 12.81 -5.47 11.85
CA PHE A 119 14.15 -5.01 11.50
C PHE A 119 14.53 -3.76 12.31
N ASP A 120 15.78 -3.32 12.20
CA ASP A 120 16.24 -2.12 12.90
C ASP A 120 15.88 -0.87 12.08
N GLU A 121 15.39 0.19 12.72
CA GLU A 121 15.12 1.47 12.05
C GLU A 121 16.32 1.90 11.19
N GLY A 122 16.04 2.36 9.96
CA GLY A 122 17.04 2.76 8.98
C GLY A 122 17.71 1.60 8.25
N ASN A 123 17.51 0.35 8.67
CA ASN A 123 18.16 -0.84 8.13
C ASN A 123 17.12 -1.94 7.78
N PRO A 124 16.19 -1.69 6.83
CA PRO A 124 15.21 -2.68 6.41
C PRO A 124 15.86 -3.84 5.62
N PRO A 125 15.19 -5.00 5.52
CA PRO A 125 15.51 -6.03 4.55
C PRO A 125 15.69 -5.46 3.14
N THR A 126 16.54 -6.08 2.33
CA THR A 126 16.92 -5.55 1.01
C THR A 126 15.71 -5.32 0.11
N GLU A 127 14.77 -6.25 0.15
CA GLU A 127 13.51 -6.26 -0.59
C GLU A 127 12.60 -5.09 -0.19
N LEU A 128 12.70 -4.61 1.05
CA LEU A 128 11.87 -3.54 1.61
C LEU A 128 12.50 -2.16 1.53
N LYS A 129 13.78 -2.05 1.12
CA LYS A 129 14.54 -0.78 1.14
C LYS A 129 13.82 0.35 0.41
N ASN A 130 13.37 0.09 -0.82
CA ASN A 130 12.75 1.13 -1.63
C ASN A 130 11.48 1.65 -0.96
N LEU A 131 10.59 0.74 -0.55
CA LEU A 131 9.35 1.10 0.14
C LEU A 131 9.63 1.90 1.43
N TYR A 132 10.53 1.38 2.27
CA TYR A 132 10.89 2.02 3.54
C TYR A 132 11.36 3.47 3.35
N PHE A 133 12.29 3.72 2.43
CA PHE A 133 12.85 5.06 2.24
C PHE A 133 11.85 6.02 1.60
N GLU A 134 10.96 5.55 0.71
CA GLU A 134 9.87 6.38 0.19
C GLU A 134 8.87 6.75 1.29
N MET A 135 8.53 5.82 2.19
CA MET A 135 7.69 6.13 3.36
C MET A 135 8.36 7.18 4.25
N LYS A 136 9.64 6.99 4.62
CA LYS A 136 10.38 7.95 5.47
C LYS A 136 10.48 9.33 4.82
N LYS A 137 10.65 9.39 3.49
CA LYS A 137 10.66 10.66 2.74
C LYS A 137 9.31 11.38 2.88
N LEU A 138 8.19 10.68 2.61
CA LEU A 138 6.86 11.26 2.74
C LEU A 138 6.59 11.76 4.17
N ILE A 139 6.85 10.93 5.17
CA ILE A 139 6.67 11.26 6.59
C ILE A 139 7.46 12.52 6.97
N LYS A 140 8.73 12.61 6.54
CA LYS A 140 9.57 13.77 6.80
C LYS A 140 9.00 15.03 6.16
N THR A 141 8.56 14.96 4.90
CA THR A 141 7.98 16.10 4.20
C THR A 141 6.71 16.61 4.88
N LYS A 142 5.82 15.73 5.36
CA LYS A 142 4.58 16.15 6.02
C LYS A 142 4.80 16.72 7.42
N LYS A 143 5.78 16.22 8.17
CA LYS A 143 6.13 16.76 9.50
C LYS A 143 6.84 18.12 9.46
N SER A 144 7.50 18.46 8.36
CA SER A 144 8.23 19.72 8.21
C SER A 144 7.39 20.87 7.67
N ASN A 145 6.16 20.60 7.22
CA ASN A 145 5.20 21.59 6.73
C ASN A 145 4.12 21.84 7.78
#